data_AF-A0A951MTR0-F1
#
_entry.id   AF-A0A951MTR0-F1
#
_cell.length_a   1.000
_cell.length_b   1.000
_cell.length_c   1.000
_cell.angle_alpha   90.00
_cell.angle_beta   90.00
_cell.angle_gamma   90.00
#
_symmetry.space_group_name_H-M   'P 1'
#
loop_
_entity.id
_entity.type
_entity.pdbx_description
1 polymer ?
#
loop_
_entity_poly.entity_id
_entity_poly.type
_entity_poly.pdbx_seq_one_letter_code
_entity_poly.pdbx_strand_id
1 'polypeptide(L)' 'MPETNNAVQHRIPADGADPLALGGVNDANLLELGKRAGLRVVLRDDHLLLSGELKDVERAVPVAQQMVQMARDGVA' A
#
# COMPACT_ATOMS: atom_id res chain seq x y z
N MET A 1 6.87 -19.53 -24.47
CA MET A 1 7.07 -19.17 -23.05
C MET A 1 5.87 -18.33 -22.65
N PRO A 2 5.03 -18.71 -21.68
CA PRO A 2 4.00 -17.80 -21.21
C PRO A 2 4.68 -16.83 -20.25
N GLU A 3 4.80 -15.58 -20.66
CA GLU A 3 4.98 -14.45 -19.77
C GLU A 3 3.73 -14.35 -18.89
N THR A 4 3.71 -15.11 -17.80
CA THR A 4 2.71 -14.95 -16.74
C THR A 4 2.90 -13.57 -16.15
N ASN A 5 2.14 -12.61 -16.67
CA ASN A 5 1.86 -11.34 -16.03
C ASN A 5 1.07 -11.62 -14.75
N ASN A 6 1.75 -12.15 -13.74
CA ASN A 6 1.18 -12.63 -12.49
C ASN A 6 1.06 -11.48 -11.46
N ALA A 7 0.81 -10.28 -11.97
CA ALA A 7 0.61 -9.10 -11.14
C ALA A 7 -0.69 -9.28 -10.36
N VAL A 8 -0.56 -9.49 -9.06
CA VAL A 8 -1.70 -9.59 -8.15
C VAL A 8 -2.02 -8.21 -7.60
N GLN A 9 -3.30 -7.98 -7.32
CA GLN A 9 -3.74 -6.81 -6.59
C GLN A 9 -4.26 -7.26 -5.23
N HIS A 10 -3.73 -6.66 -4.17
CA HIS A 10 -4.23 -6.79 -2.81
C HIS A 10 -4.83 -5.47 -2.35
N ARG A 11 -5.97 -5.55 -1.66
CA ARG A 11 -6.69 -4.38 -1.15
C ARG A 11 -6.72 -4.44 0.37
N ILE A 12 -6.28 -3.36 1.00
CA ILE A 12 -6.30 -3.21 2.45
C ILE A 12 -7.34 -2.13 2.78
N PRO A 13 -8.36 -2.44 3.60
CA PRO A 13 -9.30 -1.43 4.08
C PRO A 13 -8.58 -0.38 4.91
N ALA A 14 -8.70 0.88 4.51
CA ALA A 14 -8.12 2.05 5.14
C ALA A 14 -9.18 2.94 5.79
N ASP A 15 -10.41 2.45 5.98
CA ASP A 15 -11.50 3.18 6.63
C ASP A 15 -11.06 3.75 7.98
N GLY A 16 -11.31 5.04 8.20
CA GLY A 16 -10.94 5.75 9.43
C GLY A 16 -9.45 6.09 9.57
N ALA A 17 -8.61 5.73 8.59
CA ALA A 17 -7.24 6.26 8.54
C ALA A 17 -7.26 7.70 8.03
N ASP A 18 -6.47 8.58 8.64
CA ASP A 18 -6.27 9.91 8.08
C ASP A 18 -5.55 9.81 6.72
N PRO A 19 -6.16 10.27 5.60
CA PRO A 19 -5.58 10.10 4.26
C PRO A 19 -4.27 10.85 4.07
N LEU A 20 -4.09 12.00 4.73
CA LEU A 20 -2.87 12.80 4.63
C LEU A 20 -1.74 12.17 5.44
N ALA A 21 -2.04 11.62 6.61
CA ALA A 21 -1.12 10.85 7.42
C ALA A 21 -0.65 9.56 6.69
N LEU A 22 -1.59 8.84 6.08
CA LEU A 22 -1.31 7.61 5.35
C LEU A 22 -0.56 7.88 4.03
N GLY A 23 -1.05 8.82 3.24
CA GLY A 23 -0.48 9.18 1.95
C GLY A 23 0.84 9.93 2.05
N GLY A 24 0.97 10.81 3.05
CA GLY A 24 2.02 11.80 3.13
C GLY A 24 1.82 12.95 2.13
N VAL A 25 2.60 14.01 2.27
CA VAL A 25 2.56 15.15 1.34
C VAL A 25 2.89 14.66 -0.07
N ASN A 26 1.98 14.88 -1.03
CA ASN A 26 2.10 14.40 -2.41
C ASN A 26 2.29 12.87 -2.53
N ASP A 27 1.62 12.09 -1.69
CA ASP A 27 1.68 10.62 -1.68
C ASP A 27 3.08 10.03 -1.42
N ALA A 28 3.97 10.82 -0.78
CA ALA A 28 5.36 10.44 -0.56
C ALA A 28 5.50 9.10 0.19
N ASN A 29 4.63 8.81 1.16
CA ASN A 29 4.69 7.57 1.94
C ASN A 29 4.35 6.36 1.07
N LEU A 30 3.33 6.48 0.21
CA LEU A 30 2.91 5.42 -0.70
C LEU A 30 3.97 5.16 -1.77
N LEU A 31 4.55 6.25 -2.31
CA LEU A 31 5.63 6.16 -3.28
C LEU A 31 6.85 5.46 -2.70
N GLU A 32 7.24 5.77 -1.46
CA GLU A 32 8.38 5.11 -0.82
C GLU A 32 8.10 3.65 -0.45
N LEU A 33 6.89 3.32 0.01
CA LEU A 33 6.50 1.92 0.19
C LEU A 33 6.60 1.16 -1.14
N GLY A 34 6.09 1.73 -2.23
CA GLY A 34 6.15 1.14 -3.56
C GLY A 34 7.58 0.92 -4.05
N LYS A 35 8.45 1.92 -3.90
CA LYS A 35 9.88 1.81 -4.27
C LYS A 35 10.60 0.73 -3.47
N ARG A 36 10.40 0.67 -2.15
CA ARG A 36 11.08 -0.30 -1.27
C ARG A 36 10.60 -1.73 -1.51
N ALA A 37 9.32 -1.91 -1.81
CA ALA A 37 8.72 -3.22 -2.03
C ALA A 37 8.76 -3.66 -3.51
N GLY A 38 9.09 -2.78 -4.45
CA GLY A 38 9.10 -3.10 -5.89
C GLY A 38 7.70 -3.25 -6.49
N LEU A 39 6.71 -2.54 -5.95
CA LEU A 39 5.30 -2.63 -6.35
C LEU A 39 4.66 -1.26 -6.47
N ARG A 40 3.44 -1.21 -7.00
CA ARG A 40 2.61 -0.01 -7.05
C ARG A 40 1.70 0.06 -5.83
N VAL A 41 1.72 1.19 -5.13
CA VAL A 41 0.80 1.51 -4.03
C VAL A 41 -0.09 2.67 -4.45
N VAL A 42 -1.40 2.56 -4.22
CA VAL A 42 -2.36 3.63 -4.48
C VAL A 42 -3.38 3.66 -3.35
N LEU A 43 -3.64 4.82 -2.77
CA LEU A 43 -4.80 5.03 -1.92
C LEU A 43 -5.97 5.49 -2.82
N ARG A 44 -7.07 4.76 -2.77
CA ARG A 44 -8.27 5.07 -3.55
C ARG A 44 -9.51 4.88 -2.68
N ASP A 45 -10.34 5.90 -2.61
CA ASP A 45 -11.46 5.94 -1.67
C ASP A 45 -10.92 5.60 -0.27
N ASP A 46 -11.45 4.58 0.39
CA ASP A 46 -10.95 4.08 1.69
C ASP A 46 -10.13 2.79 1.56
N HIS A 47 -9.46 2.56 0.43
CA HIS A 47 -8.68 1.34 0.19
C HIS A 47 -7.26 1.64 -0.25
N LEU A 48 -6.31 0.99 0.42
CA LEU A 48 -4.92 0.94 0.00
C LEU A 48 -4.70 -0.25 -0.93
N LEU A 49 -4.38 0.02 -2.18
CA LEU A 49 -4.18 -0.96 -3.24
C LEU A 49 -2.68 -1.23 -3.41
N LEU A 50 -2.26 -2.47 -3.22
CA LEU A 50 -0.92 -2.95 -3.58
C LEU A 50 -1.02 -3.77 -4.86
N SER A 51 -0.24 -3.43 -5.88
CA SER A 51 -0.23 -4.15 -7.17
C SER A 51 1.20 -4.47 -7.59
N GLY A 52 1.51 -5.74 -7.79
CA GLY A 52 2.86 -6.21 -8.13
C GLY A 52 2.94 -7.73 -8.17
N GLU A 53 4.14 -8.30 -8.18
CA GLU A 53 4.28 -9.77 -8.05
C GLU A 53 3.81 -10.25 -6.68
N LEU A 54 3.28 -11.47 -6.63
CA LEU A 54 2.75 -12.08 -5.39
C LEU A 54 3.74 -11.99 -4.22
N LYS A 55 4.99 -12.38 -4.44
CA LYS A 55 6.05 -12.35 -3.42
C LYS A 55 6.32 -10.94 -2.87
N ASP A 56 6.13 -9.90 -3.68
CA ASP A 56 6.40 -8.51 -3.31
C ASP A 56 5.21 -7.94 -2.54
N VAL A 57 4.01 -8.24 -3.03
CA VAL A 57 2.76 -7.89 -2.35
C VAL A 57 2.67 -8.54 -0.98
N GLU A 58 2.92 -9.85 -0.86
CA GLU A 58 2.90 -10.58 0.42
C GLU A 58 3.86 -9.99 1.46
N ARG A 59 5.06 -9.58 1.03
CA ARG A 59 6.05 -8.93 1.91
C ARG A 59 5.62 -7.53 2.34
N ALA A 60 4.91 -6.80 1.48
CA ALA A 60 4.49 -5.43 1.75
C ALA A 60 3.17 -5.32 2.53
N VAL A 61 2.31 -6.34 2.48
CA VAL A 61 1.04 -6.38 3.22
C VAL A 61 1.19 -6.00 4.70
N PRO A 62 2.07 -6.63 5.51
CA PRO A 62 2.17 -6.29 6.92
C PRO A 62 2.61 -4.84 7.16
N VAL A 63 3.52 -4.31 6.33
CA VAL A 63 3.97 -2.91 6.44
C VAL A 63 2.83 -1.96 6.10
N ALA A 64 2.11 -2.23 5.01
CA ALA A 64 0.97 -1.43 4.58
C ALA A 64 -0.18 -1.45 5.62
N GLN A 65 -0.46 -2.60 6.23
CA GLN A 65 -1.43 -2.72 7.32
C GLN A 65 -1.02 -1.89 8.55
N GLN A 66 0.27 -1.91 8.91
CA GLN A 66 0.77 -1.08 10.02
C GLN A 66 0.70 0.41 9.70
N MET A 67 1.03 0.83 8.48
CA MET A 67 0.87 2.22 8.05
C MET A 67 -0.58 2.70 8.18
N VAL A 68 -1.54 1.87 7.72
CA VAL A 68 -2.97 2.16 7.88
C VAL A 68 -3.36 2.26 9.36
N GLN A 69 -2.86 1.36 10.20
CA GLN A 69 -3.14 1.40 11.63
C GLN A 69 -2.58 2.66 12.31
N MET A 70 -1.34 3.04 12.02
CA MET A 70 -0.73 4.26 12.56
C MET A 70 -1.50 5.52 12.12
N ALA A 71 -1.96 5.56 10.87
CA ALA A 71 -2.78 6.65 10.36
C ALA A 71 -4.20 6.69 10.98
N ARG A 72 -4.75 5.55 11.43
CA ARG A 72 -6.00 5.51 12.22
C ARG A 72 -5.79 6.03 13.63
N ASP A 73 -4.69 5.62 14.25
CA ASP A 73 -4.40 5.96 15.64
C ASP A 73 -3.87 7.40 15.80
N GLY A 74 -3.58 8.09 14.70
CA GLY A 74 -3.07 9.47 14.70
C GLY A 74 -1.61 9.58 15.16
N VAL A 75 -0.82 8.52 14.97
CA VAL A 75 0.59 8.41 15.41
C VAL A 75 1.59 8.39 14.26
N ALA A 76 1.14 8.71 13.04
CA ALA A 76 1.93 8.71 11.82
C ALA A 76 2.92 9.88 11.71
#